data_AF-A0A7C3KZS1-F1
#
_entry.id   AF-A0A7C3KZS1-F1
#
_cell.length_a   1.000
_cell.length_b   1.000
_cell.length_c   1.000
_cell.angle_alpha   90.00
_cell.angle_beta   90.00
_cell.angle_gamma   90.00
#
_symmetry.space_group_name_H-M   'P 1'
#
loop_
_entity.id
_entity.type
_entity.pdbx_description
1 polymer ?
#
loop_
_entity_poly.entity_id
_entity_poly.type
_entity_poly.pdbx_seq_one_letter_code
_entity_poly.pdbx_strand_id
1 'polypeptide(L)'
;GYAIGGVAVGESSDDIARVVRHTAPLLPADKPRYLMGVGYERDLLAAVRAGVDMFDCVLPTRNGRNANAFTPTGQIRLRNAKYAEDQRPIDPSCDCLACAGGNFTRAYLRHLFMADEMLGPILASLHNIRHFQRFMHDLRATIVNGDWPALSERWPCAVPASSIADESA
;
A
#
# COMPACT_ATOMS: atom_id res chain seq x y z
N GLY A 1 -7.40 -19.24 13.87
CA GLY A 1 -6.31 -18.59 13.13
C GLY A 1 -5.16 -18.35 14.07
N TYR A 2 -3.98 -18.05 13.54
CA TYR A 2 -2.76 -17.78 14.30
C TYR A 2 -2.22 -16.41 13.92
N ALA A 3 -1.90 -15.60 14.92
CA ALA A 3 -1.28 -14.30 14.69
C ALA A 3 0.26 -14.41 14.76
N ILE A 4 0.93 -13.65 13.90
CA ILE A 4 2.36 -13.38 13.94
C ILE A 4 2.51 -11.95 14.49
N GLY A 5 2.89 -11.86 15.76
CA GLY A 5 3.18 -10.61 16.46
C GLY A 5 4.69 -10.40 16.67
N GLY A 6 5.07 -9.23 17.17
CA GLY A 6 6.49 -8.90 17.43
C GLY A 6 7.30 -8.64 16.16
N VAL A 7 6.62 -8.41 15.05
CA VAL A 7 7.18 -8.02 13.75
C VAL A 7 6.56 -6.66 13.42
N ALA A 8 7.35 -5.65 13.02
CA ALA A 8 6.97 -4.23 12.87
C ALA A 8 7.12 -3.35 14.13
N VAL A 9 8.21 -3.56 14.89
CA VAL A 9 8.64 -2.67 15.98
C VAL A 9 9.81 -1.75 15.59
N GLY A 10 10.24 -1.79 14.33
CA GLY A 10 11.24 -0.88 13.76
C GLY A 10 12.22 -1.55 12.79
N GLU A 11 12.00 -2.81 12.45
CA GLU A 11 12.86 -3.60 11.57
C GLU A 11 12.77 -3.13 10.10
N SER A 12 13.78 -3.51 9.32
CA SER A 12 13.79 -3.29 7.88
C SER A 12 12.76 -4.17 7.16
N SER A 13 12.32 -3.79 5.96
CA SER A 13 11.47 -4.65 5.12
C SER A 13 12.09 -6.02 4.86
N ASP A 14 13.42 -6.09 4.74
CA ASP A 14 14.13 -7.37 4.51
C ASP A 14 14.11 -8.27 5.74
N ASP A 15 14.18 -7.69 6.93
CA ASP A 15 14.02 -8.43 8.19
C ASP A 15 12.59 -8.91 8.39
N ILE A 16 11.59 -8.07 8.14
CA ILE A 16 10.18 -8.47 8.16
C ILE A 16 9.99 -9.66 7.21
N ALA A 17 10.46 -9.54 5.97
CA ALA A 17 10.37 -10.59 4.97
C ALA A 17 11.09 -11.89 5.40
N ARG A 18 12.26 -11.78 6.04
CA ARG A 18 13.00 -12.92 6.58
C ARG A 18 12.22 -13.64 7.68
N VAL A 19 11.64 -12.89 8.62
CA VAL A 19 10.88 -13.46 9.73
C VAL A 19 9.61 -14.15 9.25
N VAL A 20 8.82 -13.51 8.37
CA VAL A 20 7.56 -14.11 7.88
C VAL A 20 7.82 -15.33 7.02
N ARG A 21 8.86 -15.33 6.17
CA ARG A 21 9.26 -16.51 5.38
C ARG A 21 9.65 -17.70 6.24
N HIS A 22 10.24 -17.47 7.42
CA HIS A 22 10.56 -18.54 8.36
C HIS A 22 9.35 -18.99 9.18
N THR A 23 8.55 -18.05 9.66
CA THR A 23 7.53 -18.30 10.68
C THR A 23 6.21 -18.82 10.09
N ALA A 24 5.74 -18.22 8.99
CA ALA A 24 4.43 -18.55 8.43
C ALA A 24 4.29 -20.03 8.00
N PRO A 25 5.32 -20.69 7.40
CA PRO A 25 5.25 -22.12 7.07
C PRO A 25 5.16 -23.06 8.28
N LEU A 26 5.59 -22.61 9.46
CA LEU A 26 5.52 -23.40 10.70
C LEU A 26 4.11 -23.40 11.32
N LEU A 27 3.23 -22.50 10.87
CA LEU A 27 1.85 -22.40 11.35
C LEU A 27 0.92 -23.35 10.57
N PRO A 28 -0.10 -23.95 11.23
CA PRO A 28 -1.03 -24.87 10.59
C PRO A 28 -1.62 -24.31 9.28
N ALA A 29 -1.56 -25.12 8.22
CA ALA A 29 -1.96 -24.71 6.88
C ALA A 29 -3.48 -24.60 6.69
N ASP A 30 -4.28 -25.23 7.56
CA ASP A 30 -5.75 -25.22 7.54
C ASP A 30 -6.36 -24.05 8.34
N LYS A 31 -5.53 -23.15 8.87
CA LYS A 31 -5.96 -22.02 9.71
C LYS A 31 -5.44 -20.69 9.15
N PRO A 32 -6.25 -19.62 9.14
CA PRO A 32 -5.80 -18.30 8.73
C PRO A 32 -4.62 -17.80 9.56
N ARG A 33 -3.67 -17.12 8.91
CA ARG A 33 -2.48 -16.50 9.49
C ARG A 33 -2.59 -14.98 9.39
N TYR A 34 -2.43 -14.31 10.52
CA TYR A 34 -2.61 -12.86 10.65
C TYR A 34 -1.31 -12.17 11.04
N LEU A 35 -0.78 -11.30 10.19
CA LEU A 35 0.40 -10.48 10.49
C LEU A 35 -0.02 -9.12 11.04
N MET A 36 0.36 -8.85 12.29
CA MET A 36 -0.10 -7.67 13.02
C MET A 36 0.78 -6.44 12.72
N GLY A 37 0.16 -5.30 12.44
CA GLY A 37 0.85 -4.00 12.39
C GLY A 37 1.71 -3.72 11.15
N VAL A 38 1.77 -4.63 10.18
CA VAL A 38 2.51 -4.47 8.92
C VAL A 38 1.61 -3.89 7.84
N GLY A 39 2.09 -2.88 7.10
CA GLY A 39 1.22 -2.13 6.19
C GLY A 39 1.81 -1.62 4.88
N TYR A 40 3.11 -1.72 4.62
CA TYR A 40 3.66 -1.29 3.32
C TYR A 40 3.46 -2.37 2.26
N GLU A 41 3.22 -1.97 1.01
CA GLU A 41 2.88 -2.85 -0.11
C GLU A 41 3.93 -3.96 -0.33
N ARG A 42 5.22 -3.61 -0.20
CA ARG A 42 6.34 -4.56 -0.29
C ARG A 42 6.27 -5.62 0.81
N ASP A 43 6.02 -5.21 2.05
CA ASP A 43 5.98 -6.13 3.19
C ASP A 43 4.74 -7.04 3.10
N LEU A 44 3.60 -6.48 2.67
CA LEU A 44 2.38 -7.24 2.41
C LEU A 44 2.61 -8.28 1.31
N LEU A 45 3.23 -7.93 0.18
CA LEU A 45 3.55 -8.88 -0.89
C LEU A 45 4.46 -10.01 -0.39
N ALA A 46 5.52 -9.67 0.36
CA ALA A 46 6.43 -10.66 0.92
C ALA A 46 5.73 -11.61 1.90
N ALA A 47 4.86 -11.09 2.76
CA ALA A 47 4.09 -11.87 3.71
C ALA A 47 3.04 -12.76 3.04
N VAL A 48 2.32 -12.25 2.03
CA VAL A 48 1.39 -13.05 1.22
C VAL A 48 2.12 -14.21 0.54
N ARG A 49 3.29 -13.96 -0.06
CA ARG A 49 4.12 -15.02 -0.65
C ARG A 49 4.62 -16.05 0.38
N ALA A 50 4.75 -15.65 1.65
CA ALA A 50 5.06 -16.56 2.75
C ALA A 50 3.83 -17.31 3.32
N GLY A 51 2.63 -17.00 2.82
CA GLY A 51 1.38 -17.65 3.21
C GLY A 51 0.62 -16.95 4.33
N VAL A 52 0.79 -15.64 4.52
CA VAL A 52 -0.04 -14.82 5.43
C VAL A 52 -1.34 -14.39 4.75
N ASP A 53 -2.46 -14.43 5.49
CA ASP A 53 -3.81 -14.22 4.96
C ASP A 53 -4.45 -12.88 5.38
N MET A 54 -4.07 -12.36 6.55
CA MET A 54 -4.70 -11.19 7.17
C MET A 54 -3.67 -10.17 7.62
N PHE A 55 -4.06 -8.89 7.58
CA PHE A 55 -3.22 -7.75 7.92
C PHE A 55 -4.03 -6.64 8.57
N ASP A 56 -3.38 -5.84 9.41
CA ASP A 56 -3.88 -4.57 9.89
C ASP A 56 -2.73 -3.56 9.99
N CYS A 57 -3.03 -2.29 9.72
CA CYS A 57 -2.09 -1.22 9.99
C CYS A 57 -2.80 0.14 10.02
N VAL A 58 -2.38 1.02 10.92
CA VAL A 58 -2.83 2.42 10.94
C VAL A 58 -2.24 3.25 9.80
N LEU A 59 -1.25 2.72 9.08
CA LEU A 59 -0.47 3.42 8.06
C LEU A 59 -1.33 4.19 7.04
N PRO A 60 -2.38 3.61 6.42
CA PRO A 60 -3.17 4.31 5.41
C PRO A 60 -3.83 5.58 5.96
N THR A 61 -4.46 5.48 7.13
CA THR A 61 -5.19 6.60 7.73
C THR A 61 -4.26 7.60 8.40
N ARG A 62 -3.20 7.15 9.07
CA ARG A 62 -2.18 8.02 9.67
C ARG A 62 -1.50 8.88 8.61
N ASN A 63 -1.09 8.29 7.49
CA ASN A 63 -0.48 9.03 6.39
C ASN A 63 -1.47 9.97 5.70
N GLY A 64 -2.72 9.53 5.51
CA GLY A 64 -3.77 10.37 4.91
C GLY A 64 -3.98 11.67 5.70
N ARG A 65 -4.06 11.57 7.04
CA ARG A 65 -4.15 12.74 7.93
C ARG A 65 -2.93 13.66 7.86
N ASN A 66 -1.75 13.12 7.57
CA ASN A 66 -0.49 13.86 7.45
C ASN A 66 -0.13 14.24 6.00
N ALA A 67 -1.12 14.37 5.11
CA ALA A 67 -0.95 14.79 3.72
C ALA A 67 -0.02 13.88 2.89
N ASN A 68 0.10 12.61 3.26
CA ASN A 68 0.87 11.61 2.54
C ASN A 68 -0.08 10.58 1.92
N ALA A 69 -0.05 10.47 0.59
CA ALA A 69 -0.95 9.62 -0.16
C ALA A 69 -0.17 8.54 -0.93
N PHE A 70 -0.70 7.32 -0.96
CA PHE A 70 -0.09 6.20 -1.67
C PHE A 70 -0.52 6.20 -3.14
N THR A 71 0.40 5.87 -4.05
CA THR A 71 0.14 5.58 -5.47
C THR A 71 0.87 4.30 -5.84
N PRO A 72 0.51 3.61 -6.95
CA PRO A 72 1.17 2.35 -7.33
C PRO A 72 2.68 2.49 -7.57
N THR A 73 3.14 3.71 -7.85
CA THR A 73 4.56 4.08 -8.06
C THR A 73 5.24 4.65 -6.82
N GLY A 74 4.58 4.67 -5.67
CA GLY A 74 5.12 5.13 -4.40
C GLY A 74 4.29 6.21 -3.73
N GLN A 75 4.83 6.84 -2.69
CA GLN A 75 4.10 7.83 -1.90
C GLN A 75 4.31 9.25 -2.44
N ILE A 76 3.26 10.06 -2.38
CA ILE A 76 3.31 11.50 -2.68
C ILE A 76 2.97 12.33 -1.44
N ARG A 77 3.71 13.42 -1.25
CA ARG A 77 3.47 14.40 -0.17
C ARG A 77 2.67 15.58 -0.72
N LEU A 78 1.37 15.63 -0.44
CA LEU A 78 0.43 16.58 -1.03
C LEU A 78 0.74 18.05 -0.69
N ARG A 79 1.45 18.33 0.42
CA ARG A 79 1.90 19.69 0.76
C ARG A 79 2.99 20.25 -0.16
N ASN A 80 3.69 19.39 -0.91
CA ASN A 80 4.82 19.81 -1.75
C ASN A 80 4.40 20.88 -2.79
N ALA A 81 5.22 21.92 -2.95
CA ALA A 81 4.94 23.04 -3.84
C ALA A 81 4.69 22.64 -5.31
N LYS A 82 5.32 21.55 -5.78
CA LYS A 82 5.12 21.01 -7.14
C LYS A 82 3.67 20.63 -7.47
N TYR A 83 2.81 20.48 -6.45
CA TYR A 83 1.40 20.16 -6.62
C TYR A 83 0.48 21.38 -6.62
N ALA A 84 1.00 22.61 -6.47
CA ALA A 84 0.18 23.83 -6.37
C ALA A 84 -0.79 24.03 -7.54
N GLU A 85 -0.42 23.60 -8.75
CA GLU A 85 -1.22 23.74 -9.96
C GLU A 85 -1.50 22.39 -10.65
N ASP A 86 -1.17 21.27 -9.99
CA ASP A 86 -1.34 19.93 -10.54
C ASP A 86 -2.83 19.52 -10.57
N GLN A 87 -3.45 19.60 -11.76
CA GLN A 87 -4.85 19.27 -11.98
C GLN A 87 -5.13 17.75 -12.05
N ARG A 88 -4.11 16.89 -11.92
CA ARG A 88 -4.31 15.44 -11.90
C ARG A 88 -4.89 14.98 -10.57
N PRO A 89 -5.63 13.85 -10.52
CA PRO A 89 -6.00 13.20 -9.26
C PRO A 89 -4.76 12.66 -8.53
N ILE A 90 -4.94 12.16 -7.30
CA ILE A 90 -3.84 11.50 -6.56
C ILE A 90 -3.26 10.36 -7.40
N ASP A 91 -4.12 9.49 -7.91
CA ASP A 91 -3.79 8.35 -8.77
C ASP A 91 -4.83 8.27 -9.91
N PRO A 92 -4.44 8.44 -11.19
CA PRO A 92 -5.35 8.33 -12.34
C PRO A 92 -6.02 6.97 -12.51
N SER A 93 -5.45 5.91 -11.93
CA SER A 93 -6.04 4.56 -11.98
C SER A 93 -7.04 4.30 -10.85
N CYS A 94 -7.18 5.22 -9.89
CA CYS A 94 -8.01 5.05 -8.70
C CYS A 94 -9.45 5.50 -8.93
N ASP A 95 -10.38 4.68 -8.47
CA ASP A 95 -11.83 4.89 -8.56
C ASP A 95 -12.45 5.42 -7.25
N CYS A 96 -11.64 5.82 -6.27
CA CYS A 96 -12.13 6.38 -5.02
C CYS A 96 -12.75 7.78 -5.23
N LEU A 97 -13.56 8.23 -4.26
CA LEU A 97 -14.17 9.57 -4.29
C LEU A 97 -13.16 10.71 -4.53
N ALA A 98 -11.94 10.60 -3.99
CA ALA A 98 -10.91 11.63 -4.15
C ALA A 98 -10.22 11.63 -5.52
N CYS A 99 -10.40 10.58 -6.33
CA CYS A 99 -9.77 10.46 -7.66
C CYS A 99 -10.80 10.45 -8.79
N ALA A 100 -11.99 9.91 -8.55
CA ALA A 100 -13.08 9.84 -9.50
C ALA A 100 -13.67 11.23 -9.81
N GLY A 101 -14.15 11.41 -11.04
CA GLY A 101 -14.92 12.59 -11.44
C GLY A 101 -14.14 13.90 -11.60
N GLY A 102 -12.82 13.92 -11.38
CA GLY A 102 -11.96 15.08 -11.64
C GLY A 102 -12.13 16.27 -10.69
N ASN A 103 -12.95 16.15 -9.64
CA ASN A 103 -13.30 17.25 -8.75
C ASN A 103 -12.23 17.56 -7.68
N PHE A 104 -11.42 16.56 -7.31
CA PHE A 104 -10.42 16.69 -6.25
C PHE A 104 -9.01 16.50 -6.81
N THR A 105 -8.49 17.56 -7.41
CA THR A 105 -7.13 17.56 -7.96
C THR A 105 -6.07 17.59 -6.86
N ARG A 106 -4.83 17.23 -7.18
CA ARG A 106 -3.69 17.38 -6.25
C ARG A 106 -3.51 18.82 -5.80
N ALA A 107 -3.75 19.79 -6.68
CA ALA A 107 -3.79 21.22 -6.34
C ALA A 107 -4.84 21.54 -5.29
N TYR A 108 -6.08 21.06 -5.48
CA TYR A 108 -7.15 21.29 -4.52
C TYR A 108 -6.90 20.60 -3.18
N LEU A 109 -6.43 19.35 -3.19
CA LEU A 109 -6.05 18.64 -1.97
C LEU A 109 -4.92 19.36 -1.23
N ARG A 110 -3.90 19.85 -1.96
CA ARG A 110 -2.85 20.67 -1.36
C ARG A 110 -3.43 21.91 -0.70
N HIS A 111 -4.32 22.63 -1.37
CA HIS A 111 -5.00 23.80 -0.81
C HIS A 111 -5.71 23.45 0.51
N LEU A 112 -6.48 22.36 0.56
CA LEU A 112 -7.15 21.91 1.80
C LEU A 112 -6.15 21.66 2.95
N PHE A 113 -5.01 21.03 2.67
CA PHE A 113 -3.97 20.82 3.69
C PHE A 113 -3.25 22.09 4.11
N MET A 114 -3.13 23.10 3.24
CA MET A 114 -2.53 24.39 3.58
C MET A 114 -3.51 25.29 4.35
N ALA A 115 -4.81 25.10 4.14
CA ALA A 115 -5.89 25.78 4.83
C ALA A 115 -6.32 25.08 6.14
N ASP A 116 -5.67 23.97 6.50
CA ASP A 116 -6.01 23.11 7.65
C ASP A 116 -7.48 22.66 7.67
N GLU A 117 -8.04 22.40 6.48
CA GLU A 117 -9.41 21.94 6.29
C GLU A 117 -9.54 20.43 6.47
N MET A 118 -10.53 19.99 7.25
CA MET A 118 -10.72 18.56 7.60
C MET A 118 -11.03 17.68 6.38
N LEU A 119 -11.56 18.26 5.30
CA LEU A 119 -11.85 17.55 4.07
C LEU A 119 -10.58 16.94 3.43
N GLY A 120 -9.42 17.61 3.54
CA GLY A 120 -8.14 17.10 3.02
C GLY A 120 -7.74 15.75 3.65
N PRO A 121 -7.58 15.69 4.99
CA PRO A 121 -7.38 14.45 5.74
C PRO A 121 -8.42 13.35 5.45
N ILE A 122 -9.70 13.70 5.31
CA ILE A 122 -10.78 12.74 5.00
C ILE A 122 -10.55 12.11 3.63
N LEU A 123 -10.41 12.93 2.59
CA LEU A 123 -10.24 12.46 1.21
C LEU A 123 -8.96 11.64 1.05
N ALA A 124 -7.84 12.08 1.63
CA ALA A 124 -6.58 11.35 1.56
C ALA A 124 -6.65 10.01 2.33
N SER A 125 -7.36 9.95 3.45
CA SER A 125 -7.57 8.69 4.19
C SER A 125 -8.44 7.71 3.41
N LEU A 126 -9.53 8.18 2.79
CA LEU A 126 -10.38 7.36 1.93
C LEU A 126 -9.61 6.81 0.73
N HIS A 127 -8.82 7.66 0.06
CA HIS A 127 -7.95 7.26 -1.04
C HIS A 127 -6.96 6.18 -0.59
N ASN A 128 -6.24 6.40 0.51
CA ASN A 128 -5.25 5.45 0.99
C ASN A 128 -5.87 4.10 1.37
N ILE A 129 -7.04 4.08 2.00
CA ILE A 129 -7.76 2.82 2.26
C ILE A 129 -8.12 2.13 0.94
N ARG A 130 -8.65 2.87 -0.04
CA ARG A 130 -9.01 2.31 -1.35
C ARG A 130 -7.79 1.76 -2.09
N HIS A 131 -6.64 2.45 -2.02
CA HIS A 131 -5.36 2.00 -2.58
C HIS A 131 -5.00 0.60 -2.07
N PHE A 132 -4.98 0.39 -0.74
CA PHE A 132 -4.67 -0.93 -0.19
C PHE A 132 -5.73 -1.98 -0.49
N GLN A 133 -7.02 -1.62 -0.53
CA GLN A 133 -8.07 -2.56 -0.94
C GLN A 133 -7.93 -3.00 -2.40
N ARG A 134 -7.55 -2.10 -3.31
CA ARG A 134 -7.24 -2.41 -4.71
C ARG A 134 -6.01 -3.30 -4.81
N PHE A 135 -4.94 -2.97 -4.08
CA PHE A 135 -3.73 -3.80 -4.04
C PHE A 135 -4.02 -5.23 -3.56
N MET A 136 -4.77 -5.37 -2.47
CA MET A 136 -5.15 -6.70 -1.96
C MET A 136 -6.12 -7.44 -2.90
N HIS A 137 -6.96 -6.72 -3.66
CA HIS A 137 -7.80 -7.32 -4.69
C HIS A 137 -6.96 -7.91 -5.82
N ASP A 138 -6.03 -7.12 -6.36
CA ASP A 138 -5.12 -7.55 -7.42
C ASP A 138 -4.23 -8.71 -6.95
N LEU A 139 -3.73 -8.66 -5.72
CA LEU A 139 -2.96 -9.76 -5.11
C LEU A 139 -3.76 -11.07 -5.09
N ARG A 140 -5.02 -11.03 -4.64
CA ARG A 140 -5.88 -12.22 -4.63
C ARG A 140 -6.12 -12.77 -6.03
N ALA A 141 -6.35 -11.90 -7.02
CA ALA A 141 -6.48 -12.33 -8.41
C ALA A 141 -5.19 -12.97 -8.93
N THR A 142 -4.03 -12.39 -8.60
CA THR A 142 -2.72 -12.91 -8.97
C THR A 142 -2.41 -14.28 -8.37
N ILE A 143 -2.83 -14.54 -7.13
CA ILE A 143 -2.67 -15.88 -6.51
C ILE A 143 -3.43 -16.94 -7.32
N VAL A 144 -4.61 -16.61 -7.86
CA VAL A 144 -5.44 -17.55 -8.62
C VAL A 144 -4.91 -17.79 -10.03
N ASN A 145 -4.45 -16.74 -10.72
CA ASN A 145 -4.03 -16.84 -12.12
C ASN A 145 -2.51 -17.06 -12.32
N GLY A 146 -1.70 -16.85 -11.27
CA GLY A 146 -0.24 -17.00 -11.32
C GLY A 146 0.53 -15.84 -11.98
N ASP A 147 -0.13 -14.76 -12.38
CA ASP A 147 0.46 -13.66 -13.15
C ASP A 147 1.13 -12.60 -12.24
N TRP A 148 2.26 -13.00 -11.67
CA TRP A 148 3.10 -12.13 -10.84
C TRP A 148 3.79 -11.00 -11.61
N PRO A 149 4.28 -11.19 -12.85
CA PRO A 149 4.86 -10.10 -13.64
C PRO A 149 3.87 -8.94 -13.85
N ALA A 150 2.62 -9.23 -14.23
CA ALA A 150 1.63 -8.18 -14.42
C ALA A 150 1.26 -7.46 -13.09
N LEU A 151 1.33 -8.16 -11.96
CA LEU A 151 1.18 -7.51 -10.65
C LEU A 151 2.32 -6.52 -10.39
N SER A 152 3.56 -6.90 -10.67
CA SER A 152 4.75 -6.06 -10.51
C SER A 152 4.68 -4.80 -11.38
N GLU A 153 4.18 -4.92 -12.62
CA GLU A 153 3.96 -3.78 -13.52
C GLU A 153 2.88 -2.83 -13.01
N ARG A 154 1.78 -3.36 -12.45
CA ARG A 154 0.70 -2.55 -11.87
C ARG A 154 1.10 -1.91 -10.55
N TRP A 155 1.92 -2.59 -9.74
CA TRP A 155 2.33 -2.16 -8.40
C TRP A 155 3.85 -2.11 -8.23
N PRO A 156 4.58 -1.25 -8.96
CA PRO A 156 6.03 -1.15 -8.82
C PRO A 156 6.50 -0.86 -7.39
N CYS A 157 5.70 -0.17 -6.57
CA CYS A 157 6.01 0.12 -5.17
C CYS A 157 6.12 -1.14 -4.28
N ALA A 158 5.52 -2.26 -4.68
CA ALA A 158 5.56 -3.51 -3.93
C ALA A 158 6.84 -4.33 -4.21
N VAL A 159 7.55 -4.02 -5.29
CA VAL A 159 8.69 -4.80 -5.76
C VAL A 159 9.99 -4.18 -5.22
N PRO A 160 10.90 -4.98 -4.63
CA PRO A 160 12.23 -4.50 -4.27
C PRO A 160 12.97 -3.93 -5.50
N ALA A 161 13.69 -2.83 -5.34
CA ALA A 161 14.50 -2.27 -6.42
C ALA A 161 15.56 -3.25 -6.96
N SER A 162 15.94 -4.27 -6.17
CA SER A 162 16.92 -5.30 -6.55
C SER A 162 16.36 -6.44 -7.41
N SER A 163 15.05 -6.66 -7.46
CA SER A 163 14.47 -7.77 -8.25
C SER A 163 14.19 -7.44 -9.71
N ILE A 164 14.34 -6.18 -10.12
CA ILE A 164 14.24 -5.75 -11.54
C ILE A 164 15.44 -6.29 -12.36
N ALA A 165 16.53 -6.69 -11.70
CA ALA A 165 17.74 -7.21 -12.36
C ALA A 165 17.72 -8.73 -12.58
N ASP A 166 16.85 -9.49 -11.91
CA ASP A 166 16.88 -10.96 -11.88
C ASP A 166 15.85 -11.63 -12.81
N GLU A 167 14.96 -10.87 -13.46
CA GLU A 167 13.98 -11.42 -14.43
C GLU A 167 14.48 -11.39 -15.89
N SER A 168 15.75 -10.99 -16.11
CA SER A 168 16.42 -10.94 -17.42
C SER A 168 17.51 -12.00 -17.64
N ALA A 169 17.48 -13.11 -16.89
CA ALA A 169 18.42 -14.23 -17.04
C ALA A 169 17.69 -15.57 -17.26
#